data_AF-A0A1G6JWB0-F1
#
_entry.id   AF-A0A1G6JWB0-F1
#
_cell.length_a   1.000
_cell.length_b   1.000
_cell.length_c   1.000
_cell.angle_alpha   90.00
_cell.angle_beta   90.00
_cell.angle_gamma   90.00
#
_symmetry.space_group_name_H-M   'P 1'
#
loop_
_entity.id
_entity.type
_entity.pdbx_description
1 polymer ?
#
loop_
_entity_poly.entity_id
_entity_poly.type
_entity_poly.pdbx_seq_one_letter_code
_entity_poly.pdbx_strand_id
1 'polypeptide(L)'
;MIDAERAAALIADYGSPMYVYDLDRVRRALSDLRDTVPAGATVLYSLKANPHIDLVRTLLAGGCQAEVSSSGELATALAAGADPAEMFYTGPGKTAVEVRTAIAAGVGTFSVESLVDLERVAEAARSLGRVVDCALRVNGADAPGGAGMRMTGEASQFGADVEVLLSLRDALRAVSGVRLAGFHFFPLTNAYDEHSLVAEMRGSIATAATLAEALGIEVRVLDLGGGFGCPFAKEGERPRYPGLREPVTAALDERFPAWRSGGTRVFFESGRHLVGDSGTLLCTVSDVKDSRGSRFAVLDTGINHLGGLSGIGRLLPLSATALPFPAGGGDDSPAVKTRLVGPLCTPADTLGRGAADVPPVRVGQTLAIPNVGAYGATASLIGFLSRPGAAEVVVSGGSVVSASRLCLVREPIAKPVKSVEPGKSVEAVESVEAAMETAVWDERFAAVLTEALPRLSPVRADASLRAAGLDSLALVDLLVRLEEAYDVTISDDDLSQEAFATPASLWGVVSAALAR
;
A
#
# COMPACT_ATOMS: atom_id res chain seq x y z
N MET A 1 5.45 7.19 -22.92
CA MET A 1 4.64 6.21 -23.66
C MET A 1 5.58 5.10 -24.06
N ILE A 2 5.26 3.85 -23.73
CA ILE A 2 6.02 2.71 -24.23
C ILE A 2 5.79 2.59 -25.74
N ASP A 3 6.85 2.52 -26.53
CA ASP A 3 6.72 2.33 -27.97
C ASP A 3 6.38 0.87 -28.32
N ALA A 4 6.03 0.65 -29.59
CA ALA A 4 5.57 -0.65 -30.08
C ALA A 4 6.66 -1.73 -30.02
N GLU A 5 7.90 -1.37 -30.32
CA GLU A 5 9.04 -2.30 -30.32
C GLU A 5 9.33 -2.78 -28.90
N ARG A 6 9.35 -1.83 -27.95
CA ARG A 6 9.57 -2.14 -26.54
C ARG A 6 8.41 -2.95 -25.96
N ALA A 7 7.17 -2.61 -26.29
CA ALA A 7 6.00 -3.38 -25.85
C ALA A 7 6.05 -4.83 -26.39
N ALA A 8 6.42 -5.01 -27.66
CA ALA A 8 6.56 -6.34 -28.26
C ALA A 8 7.66 -7.16 -27.58
N ALA A 9 8.82 -6.55 -27.30
CA ALA A 9 9.90 -7.22 -26.57
C ALA A 9 9.48 -7.65 -25.17
N LEU A 10 8.82 -6.78 -24.40
CA LEU A 10 8.34 -7.14 -23.06
C LEU A 10 7.31 -8.27 -23.11
N ILE A 11 6.36 -8.22 -24.06
CA ILE A 11 5.35 -9.29 -24.21
C ILE A 11 6.01 -10.62 -24.59
N ALA A 12 7.05 -10.62 -25.42
CA ALA A 12 7.79 -11.83 -25.75
C ALA A 12 8.46 -12.45 -24.52
N ASP A 13 9.01 -11.62 -23.62
CA ASP A 13 9.74 -12.07 -22.43
C ASP A 13 8.82 -12.46 -21.26
N TYR A 14 7.75 -11.69 -21.00
CA TYR A 14 6.93 -11.80 -19.79
C TYR A 14 5.45 -12.16 -20.03
N GLY A 15 5.00 -12.12 -21.28
CA GLY A 15 3.62 -12.41 -21.67
C GLY A 15 2.60 -11.34 -21.26
N SER A 16 1.40 -11.39 -21.82
CA SER A 16 0.29 -10.49 -21.47
C SER A 16 -0.77 -11.19 -20.61
N PRO A 17 -1.57 -10.44 -19.82
CA PRO A 17 -1.49 -9.00 -19.61
C PRO A 17 -0.42 -8.59 -18.58
N MET A 18 0.13 -7.39 -18.75
CA MET A 18 1.15 -6.85 -17.84
C MET A 18 1.00 -5.35 -17.60
N TYR A 19 1.25 -4.92 -16.38
CA TYR A 19 1.57 -3.54 -16.04
C TYR A 19 3.05 -3.27 -16.28
N VAL A 20 3.36 -2.15 -16.92
CA VAL A 20 4.72 -1.61 -17.05
C VAL A 20 4.80 -0.30 -16.28
N TYR A 21 5.64 -0.25 -15.24
CA TYR A 21 5.84 0.92 -14.39
C TYR A 21 7.19 1.60 -14.68
N ASP A 22 7.17 2.88 -15.03
CA ASP A 22 8.36 3.69 -15.34
C ASP A 22 8.81 4.52 -14.13
N LEU A 23 9.92 4.13 -13.50
CA LEU A 23 10.48 4.81 -12.33
C LEU A 23 10.94 6.24 -12.63
N ASP A 24 11.31 6.56 -13.87
CA ASP A 24 11.71 7.91 -14.24
C ASP A 24 10.51 8.86 -14.22
N ARG A 25 9.31 8.35 -14.52
CA ARG A 25 8.05 9.11 -14.35
C ARG A 25 7.74 9.36 -12.88
N VAL A 26 7.93 8.34 -12.03
CA VAL A 26 7.74 8.48 -10.57
C VAL A 26 8.67 9.57 -10.00
N ARG A 27 9.96 9.55 -10.37
CA ARG A 27 10.92 10.58 -9.93
C ARG A 27 10.54 11.98 -10.40
N ARG A 28 10.12 12.13 -11.65
CA ARG A 28 9.64 13.42 -12.20
C ARG A 28 8.39 13.90 -11.47
N ALA A 29 7.43 13.00 -11.20
CA ALA A 29 6.22 13.34 -10.49
C ALA A 29 6.48 13.82 -9.06
N LEU A 30 7.42 13.17 -8.36
CA LEU A 30 7.86 13.61 -7.05
C LEU A 30 8.52 15.00 -7.09
N SER A 31 9.45 15.21 -8.04
CA SER A 31 10.11 16.52 -8.20
C SER A 31 9.07 17.63 -8.43
N ASP A 32 8.18 17.41 -9.39
CA ASP A 32 7.14 18.38 -9.75
C ASP A 32 6.20 18.70 -8.57
N LEU A 33 5.83 17.68 -7.78
CA LEU A 33 4.96 17.88 -6.61
C LEU A 33 5.67 18.64 -5.50
N ARG A 34 6.97 18.36 -5.27
CA ARG A 34 7.77 19.15 -4.33
C ARG A 34 7.95 20.59 -4.75
N ASP A 35 8.09 20.81 -6.05
CA ASP A 35 8.13 22.13 -6.65
C ASP A 35 6.78 22.87 -6.58
N THR A 36 5.70 22.14 -6.30
CA THR A 36 4.34 22.68 -6.14
C THR A 36 4.03 23.04 -4.68
N VAL A 37 4.41 22.21 -3.72
CA VAL A 37 4.09 22.42 -2.29
C VAL A 37 5.02 23.45 -1.63
N PRO A 38 4.63 24.06 -0.49
CA PRO A 38 5.50 24.93 0.30
C PRO A 38 6.86 24.29 0.62
N ALA A 39 7.94 25.04 0.43
CA ALA A 39 9.30 24.56 0.70
C ALA A 39 9.46 24.23 2.20
N GLY A 40 9.94 23.03 2.51
CA GLY A 40 10.06 22.51 3.88
C GLY A 40 8.86 21.66 4.33
N ALA A 41 7.75 21.65 3.58
CA ALA A 41 6.69 20.68 3.79
C ALA A 41 7.12 19.29 3.31
N THR A 42 6.56 18.25 3.94
CA THR A 42 6.87 16.86 3.63
C THR A 42 5.75 16.24 2.81
N VAL A 43 6.13 15.49 1.78
CA VAL A 43 5.17 14.73 0.95
C VAL A 43 5.08 13.32 1.49
N LEU A 44 3.88 12.90 1.87
CA LEU A 44 3.57 11.53 2.26
C LEU A 44 3.09 10.74 1.03
N TYR A 45 3.73 9.61 0.76
CA TYR A 45 3.25 8.69 -0.27
C TYR A 45 2.12 7.82 0.27
N SER A 46 0.94 7.93 -0.35
CA SER A 46 -0.22 7.10 -0.02
C SER A 46 -0.12 5.71 -0.67
N LEU A 47 0.31 4.69 0.09
CA LEU A 47 0.59 3.34 -0.43
C LEU A 47 -0.62 2.67 -1.08
N LYS A 48 -1.85 3.01 -0.63
CA LYS A 48 -3.12 2.56 -1.22
C LYS A 48 -3.21 2.76 -2.73
N ALA A 49 -2.50 3.76 -3.28
CA ALA A 49 -2.44 3.99 -4.71
C ALA A 49 -1.69 2.87 -5.45
N ASN A 50 -0.51 2.48 -4.96
CA ASN A 50 0.25 1.34 -5.47
C ASN A 50 1.36 0.91 -4.48
N PRO A 51 1.21 -0.22 -3.76
CA PRO A 51 2.21 -0.70 -2.81
C PRO A 51 3.36 -1.47 -3.50
N HIS A 52 3.53 -1.40 -4.83
CA HIS A 52 4.64 -2.07 -5.49
C HIS A 52 5.99 -1.58 -4.93
N ILE A 53 6.78 -2.52 -4.42
CA ILE A 53 7.96 -2.24 -3.59
C ILE A 53 8.97 -1.29 -4.25
N ASP A 54 9.19 -1.42 -5.55
CA ASP A 54 10.13 -0.56 -6.28
C ASP A 54 9.63 0.88 -6.45
N LEU A 55 8.31 1.10 -6.53
CA LEU A 55 7.72 2.44 -6.55
C LEU A 55 7.85 3.09 -5.18
N VAL A 56 7.54 2.34 -4.12
CA VAL A 56 7.69 2.79 -2.73
C VAL A 56 9.15 3.16 -2.45
N ARG A 57 10.10 2.26 -2.75
CA ARG A 57 11.55 2.52 -2.59
C ARG A 57 12.01 3.75 -3.36
N THR A 58 11.52 3.93 -4.59
CA THR A 58 11.89 5.10 -5.42
C THR A 58 11.41 6.41 -4.78
N LEU A 59 10.20 6.44 -4.22
CA LEU A 59 9.66 7.62 -3.57
C LEU A 59 10.33 7.91 -2.22
N LEU A 60 10.58 6.88 -1.42
CA LEU A 60 11.32 7.00 -0.15
C LEU A 60 12.76 7.48 -0.37
N ALA A 61 13.46 6.93 -1.36
CA ALA A 61 14.79 7.40 -1.75
C ALA A 61 14.77 8.84 -2.28
N GLY A 62 13.64 9.25 -2.85
CA GLY A 62 13.39 10.65 -3.15
C GLY A 62 13.27 11.51 -1.90
N GLY A 63 12.86 10.97 -0.76
CA GLY A 63 12.61 11.65 0.53
C GLY A 63 11.11 11.90 0.81
N CYS A 64 10.22 11.13 0.19
CA CYS A 64 8.87 10.99 0.72
C CYS A 64 8.91 10.20 2.03
N GLN A 65 7.90 10.43 2.87
CA GLN A 65 7.57 9.53 3.98
C GLN A 65 6.36 8.67 3.59
N ALA A 66 6.07 7.61 4.35
CA ALA A 66 5.00 6.68 4.02
C ALA A 66 3.69 7.00 4.79
N GLU A 67 2.58 7.13 4.06
CA GLU A 67 1.23 7.04 4.59
C GLU A 67 0.69 5.63 4.38
N VAL A 68 0.36 4.96 5.48
CA VAL A 68 -0.14 3.57 5.50
C VAL A 68 -1.48 3.49 6.21
N SER A 69 -2.32 2.55 5.81
CA SER A 69 -3.68 2.37 6.32
C SER A 69 -3.98 0.95 6.80
N SER A 70 -3.05 0.01 6.59
CA SER A 70 -3.19 -1.39 6.96
C SER A 70 -1.85 -2.03 7.33
N SER A 71 -1.90 -3.19 7.99
CA SER A 71 -0.71 -4.00 8.29
C SER A 71 0.06 -4.44 7.05
N GLY A 72 -0.62 -4.69 5.93
CA GLY A 72 0.02 -5.04 4.65
C GLY A 72 0.77 -3.86 4.01
N GLU A 73 0.21 -2.66 4.10
CA GLU A 73 0.89 -1.43 3.66
C GLU A 73 2.08 -1.11 4.57
N LEU A 74 1.92 -1.26 5.90
CA LEU A 74 3.01 -1.12 6.86
C LEU A 74 4.17 -2.08 6.54
N ALA A 75 3.87 -3.36 6.32
CA ALA A 75 4.88 -4.37 5.98
C ALA A 75 5.62 -4.01 4.68
N THR A 76 4.89 -3.57 3.66
CA THR A 76 5.48 -3.07 2.40
C THR A 76 6.40 -1.88 2.64
N ALA A 77 5.96 -0.88 3.41
CA ALA A 77 6.73 0.33 3.68
C ALA A 77 8.04 -0.01 4.44
N LEU A 78 7.96 -0.87 5.46
CA LEU A 78 9.13 -1.36 6.19
C LEU A 78 10.10 -2.12 5.28
N ALA A 79 9.59 -3.03 4.43
CA ALA A 79 10.41 -3.76 3.45
C ALA A 79 11.04 -2.85 2.38
N ALA A 80 10.44 -1.68 2.15
CA ALA A 80 10.97 -0.63 1.28
C ALA A 80 12.03 0.23 1.97
N GLY A 81 12.26 0.04 3.28
CA GLY A 81 13.25 0.78 4.05
C GLY A 81 12.74 2.12 4.59
N ALA A 82 11.43 2.30 4.72
CA ALA A 82 10.89 3.49 5.38
C ALA A 82 11.23 3.49 6.88
N ASP A 83 11.56 4.67 7.41
CA ASP A 83 11.70 4.87 8.84
C ASP A 83 10.31 4.86 9.50
N PRO A 84 9.99 3.89 10.37
CA PRO A 84 8.70 3.85 11.05
C PRO A 84 8.42 5.10 11.90
N ALA A 85 9.44 5.74 12.48
CA ALA A 85 9.25 6.95 13.28
C ALA A 85 8.71 8.12 12.44
N GLU A 86 8.95 8.09 11.13
CA GLU A 86 8.47 9.08 10.17
C GLU A 86 7.16 8.68 9.46
N MET A 87 6.63 7.49 9.74
CA MET A 87 5.38 7.03 9.13
C MET A 87 4.14 7.71 9.72
N PHE A 88 3.11 7.79 8.88
CA PHE A 88 1.81 8.30 9.22
C PHE A 88 0.73 7.22 9.00
N TYR A 89 0.13 6.72 10.09
CA TYR A 89 -0.86 5.65 10.02
C TYR A 89 -2.29 6.21 10.01
N THR A 90 -3.05 5.91 8.97
CA THR A 90 -4.41 6.43 8.71
C THR A 90 -5.47 5.31 8.69
N GLY A 91 -6.72 5.67 8.39
CA GLY A 91 -7.81 4.73 8.13
C GLY A 91 -8.85 4.67 9.25
N PRO A 92 -10.16 4.62 8.95
CA PRO A 92 -11.24 4.71 9.94
C PRO A 92 -11.44 3.43 10.77
N GLY A 93 -10.87 2.30 10.34
CA GLY A 93 -11.17 0.97 10.87
C GLY A 93 -10.07 0.31 11.69
N LYS A 94 -9.12 1.07 12.25
CA LYS A 94 -7.94 0.48 12.90
C LYS A 94 -8.34 -0.44 14.05
N THR A 95 -7.90 -1.69 14.01
CA THR A 95 -8.10 -2.64 15.10
C THR A 95 -7.04 -2.48 16.19
N ALA A 96 -7.32 -2.95 17.41
CA ALA A 96 -6.35 -2.92 18.51
C ALA A 96 -5.05 -3.67 18.15
N VAL A 97 -5.17 -4.78 17.40
CA VAL A 97 -4.02 -5.56 16.94
C VAL A 97 -3.18 -4.78 15.93
N GLU A 98 -3.80 -4.13 14.94
CA GLU A 98 -3.08 -3.30 13.96
C GLU A 98 -2.36 -2.15 14.63
N VAL A 99 -3.04 -1.42 15.51
CA VAL A 99 -2.46 -0.29 16.24
C VAL A 99 -1.28 -0.74 17.11
N ARG A 100 -1.43 -1.81 17.89
CA ARG A 100 -0.34 -2.36 18.71
C ARG A 100 0.85 -2.79 17.84
N THR A 101 0.58 -3.44 16.72
CA THR A 101 1.62 -3.88 15.77
C THR A 101 2.36 -2.70 15.18
N ALA A 102 1.65 -1.65 14.76
CA ALA A 102 2.23 -0.43 14.21
C ALA A 102 3.12 0.30 15.25
N ILE A 103 2.63 0.47 16.49
CA ILE A 103 3.42 1.10 17.55
C ILE A 103 4.64 0.25 17.90
N ALA A 104 4.51 -1.08 17.98
CA ALA A 104 5.63 -1.98 18.23
C ALA A 104 6.69 -1.93 17.11
N ALA A 105 6.26 -1.73 15.86
CA ALA A 105 7.14 -1.49 14.73
C ALA A 105 7.80 -0.09 14.72
N GLY A 106 7.40 0.80 15.63
CA GLY A 106 7.98 2.13 15.80
C GLY A 106 7.22 3.26 15.09
N VAL A 107 5.98 3.03 14.63
CA VAL A 107 5.19 4.06 13.95
C VAL A 107 5.02 5.30 14.83
N GLY A 108 5.47 6.45 14.34
CA GLY A 108 5.56 7.68 15.14
C GLY A 108 4.27 8.50 15.20
N THR A 109 3.46 8.50 14.13
CA THR A 109 2.27 9.37 14.02
C THR A 109 1.03 8.61 13.56
N PHE A 110 -0.10 8.85 14.22
CA PHE A 110 -1.41 8.28 13.89
C PHE A 110 -2.41 9.39 13.58
N SER A 111 -3.14 9.26 12.48
CA SER A 111 -4.37 10.00 12.30
C SER A 111 -5.50 9.28 13.03
N VAL A 112 -6.12 9.93 14.01
CA VAL A 112 -7.22 9.37 14.81
C VAL A 112 -8.55 9.94 14.35
N GLU A 113 -9.54 9.05 14.23
CA GLU A 113 -10.79 9.36 13.51
C GLU A 113 -11.92 9.73 14.47
N SER A 114 -11.78 9.38 15.76
CA SER A 114 -12.74 9.66 16.83
C SER A 114 -12.07 9.56 18.20
N LEU A 115 -12.80 9.91 19.27
CA LEU A 115 -12.35 9.69 20.65
C LEU A 115 -12.04 8.21 20.93
N VAL A 116 -12.88 7.29 20.42
CA VAL A 116 -12.67 5.84 20.60
C VAL A 116 -11.39 5.37 19.90
N ASP A 117 -11.09 5.92 18.72
CA ASP A 117 -9.86 5.58 18.00
C ASP A 117 -8.62 6.14 18.72
N LEU A 118 -8.71 7.36 19.27
CA LEU A 118 -7.68 7.95 20.11
C LEU A 118 -7.41 7.12 21.38
N GLU A 119 -8.46 6.71 22.10
CA GLU A 119 -8.34 5.85 23.28
C GLU A 119 -7.69 4.50 22.96
N ARG A 120 -8.00 3.94 21.78
CA ARG A 120 -7.39 2.69 21.28
C ARG A 120 -5.88 2.85 21.04
N VAL A 121 -5.47 3.94 20.38
CA VAL A 121 -4.04 4.25 20.19
C VAL A 121 -3.35 4.45 21.54
N ALA A 122 -4.00 5.17 22.45
CA ALA A 122 -3.46 5.43 23.77
C ALA A 122 -3.29 4.18 24.63
N GLU A 123 -4.25 3.25 24.60
CA GLU A 123 -4.14 1.98 25.30
C GLU A 123 -2.97 1.14 24.78
N ALA A 124 -2.85 1.02 23.46
CA ALA A 124 -1.74 0.31 22.84
C ALA A 124 -0.38 0.95 23.17
N ALA A 125 -0.28 2.28 23.09
CA ALA A 125 0.93 3.02 23.43
C ALA A 125 1.37 2.80 24.89
N ARG A 126 0.43 2.92 25.84
CA ARG A 126 0.69 2.64 27.27
C ARG A 126 1.15 1.21 27.49
N SER A 127 0.49 0.23 26.87
CA SER A 127 0.84 -1.18 27.02
C SER A 127 2.25 -1.52 26.54
N LEU A 128 2.82 -0.70 25.64
CA LEU A 128 4.16 -0.86 25.09
C LEU A 128 5.19 0.08 25.72
N GLY A 129 4.79 0.91 26.70
CA GLY A 129 5.67 1.93 27.28
C GLY A 129 6.19 2.93 26.23
N ARG A 130 5.33 3.33 25.29
CA ARG A 130 5.62 4.29 24.22
C ARG A 130 4.66 5.47 24.28
N VAL A 131 5.09 6.58 23.69
CA VAL A 131 4.23 7.76 23.45
C VAL A 131 4.34 8.07 21.96
N VAL A 132 3.19 8.18 21.29
CA VAL A 132 3.08 8.48 19.86
C VAL A 132 2.31 9.78 19.65
N ASP A 133 2.51 10.40 18.50
CA ASP A 133 1.77 11.59 18.09
C ASP A 133 0.42 11.19 17.47
N CYS A 134 -0.64 11.88 17.86
CA CYS A 134 -1.99 11.71 17.31
C CYS A 134 -2.47 13.02 16.67
N ALA A 135 -2.78 12.97 15.38
CA ALA A 135 -3.45 14.05 14.66
C ALA A 135 -4.95 13.76 14.55
N LEU A 136 -5.79 14.67 15.02
CA LEU A 136 -7.25 14.55 14.92
C LEU A 136 -7.66 14.71 13.47
N ARG A 137 -8.33 13.71 12.88
CA ARG A 137 -8.88 13.84 11.53
C ARG A 137 -10.14 14.69 11.58
N VAL A 138 -10.15 15.79 10.84
CA VAL A 138 -11.23 16.79 10.89
C VAL A 138 -12.11 16.66 9.66
N ASN A 139 -13.42 16.55 9.91
CA ASN A 139 -14.45 16.75 8.91
C ASN A 139 -14.90 18.22 8.94
N GLY A 140 -14.28 19.07 8.12
CA GLY A 140 -14.58 20.51 8.11
C GLY A 140 -15.85 20.82 7.30
N ALA A 141 -16.74 21.65 7.84
CA ALA A 141 -17.85 22.22 7.08
C ALA A 141 -17.37 23.40 6.22
N ASP A 142 -17.68 23.35 4.92
CA ASP A 142 -17.61 24.40 3.90
C ASP A 142 -16.32 25.25 3.75
N ALA A 143 -15.54 24.95 2.70
CA ALA A 143 -14.79 25.96 1.94
C ALA A 143 -15.47 26.22 0.57
N PRO A 144 -15.49 27.46 0.05
CA PRO A 144 -16.07 27.77 -1.25
C PRO A 144 -15.10 27.39 -2.38
N GLY A 145 -15.37 26.28 -3.10
CA GLY A 145 -14.54 25.80 -4.22
C GLY A 145 -15.15 24.58 -4.93
N GLY A 146 -15.30 24.63 -6.25
CA GLY A 146 -16.28 23.84 -7.03
C GLY A 146 -15.96 22.38 -7.38
N ALA A 147 -16.96 21.74 -8.00
CA ALA A 147 -17.05 20.53 -8.85
C ALA A 147 -16.29 19.21 -8.51
N GLY A 148 -15.46 19.15 -7.46
CA GLY A 148 -14.83 17.97 -6.86
C GLY A 148 -15.80 16.96 -6.22
N MET A 149 -15.44 15.67 -6.13
CA MET A 149 -16.02 14.82 -5.07
C MET A 149 -15.41 15.28 -3.75
N ARG A 150 -16.20 15.99 -2.94
CA ARG A 150 -15.79 16.43 -1.60
C ARG A 150 -15.78 15.22 -0.66
N MET A 151 -14.80 15.17 0.22
CA MET A 151 -14.70 14.13 1.25
C MET A 151 -15.02 14.67 2.65
N THR A 152 -15.17 16.00 2.78
CA THR A 152 -15.48 16.69 4.03
C THR A 152 -16.71 17.61 3.90
N GLY A 153 -17.36 17.92 5.03
CA GLY A 153 -18.52 18.80 5.13
C GLY A 153 -19.88 18.11 4.91
N GLU A 154 -19.86 16.81 4.60
CA GLU A 154 -21.03 15.94 4.51
C GLU A 154 -20.91 14.79 5.50
N ALA A 155 -21.99 14.05 5.72
CA ALA A 155 -21.96 12.82 6.53
C ALA A 155 -20.91 11.86 5.97
N SER A 156 -19.87 11.61 6.75
CA SER A 156 -18.69 10.87 6.35
C SER A 156 -18.30 9.86 7.42
N GLN A 157 -17.73 8.74 7.00
CA GLN A 157 -17.11 7.76 7.90
C GLN A 157 -15.70 8.19 8.34
N PHE A 158 -15.21 9.33 7.84
CA PHE A 158 -13.86 9.82 8.07
C PHE A 158 -13.87 11.08 8.95
N GLY A 159 -13.04 11.06 9.97
CA GLY A 159 -12.86 12.15 10.93
C GLY A 159 -14.07 12.45 11.79
N ALA A 160 -13.95 13.53 12.55
CA ALA A 160 -15.01 14.07 13.38
C ALA A 160 -15.31 15.50 12.97
N ASP A 161 -16.59 15.86 13.02
CA ASP A 161 -17.05 17.21 12.72
C ASP A 161 -16.47 18.22 13.71
N VAL A 162 -16.28 19.46 13.27
CA VAL A 162 -15.67 20.54 14.06
C VAL A 162 -16.41 20.72 15.39
N GLU A 163 -17.73 20.77 15.36
CA GLU A 163 -18.61 20.90 16.51
C GLU A 163 -18.49 19.71 17.47
N VAL A 164 -18.31 18.50 16.95
CA VAL A 164 -18.12 17.29 17.76
C VAL A 164 -16.79 17.38 18.49
N LEU A 165 -15.69 17.71 17.78
CA LEU A 165 -14.37 17.88 18.39
C LEU A 165 -14.38 18.94 19.49
N LEU A 166 -15.07 20.07 19.26
CA LEU A 166 -15.22 21.12 20.27
C LEU A 166 -16.00 20.66 21.49
N SER A 167 -17.07 19.88 21.30
CA SER A 167 -17.86 19.31 22.40
C SER A 167 -17.09 18.28 23.23
N LEU A 168 -16.10 17.62 22.62
CA LEU A 168 -15.26 16.59 23.26
C LEU A 168 -13.96 17.14 23.85
N ARG A 169 -13.77 18.45 23.92
CA ARG A 169 -12.53 19.10 24.39
C ARG A 169 -11.93 18.45 25.64
N ASP A 170 -12.73 18.32 26.70
CA ASP A 170 -12.25 17.81 27.98
C ASP A 170 -11.96 16.31 27.93
N ALA A 171 -12.78 15.55 27.19
CA ALA A 171 -12.56 14.12 26.99
C ALA A 171 -11.28 13.83 26.20
N LEU A 172 -11.03 14.58 25.12
CA LEU A 172 -9.81 14.48 24.32
C LEU A 172 -8.56 14.75 25.16
N ARG A 173 -8.58 15.81 25.99
CA ARG A 173 -7.48 16.18 26.88
C ARG A 173 -7.23 15.17 28.01
N ALA A 174 -8.27 14.45 28.43
CA ALA A 174 -8.15 13.45 29.48
C ALA A 174 -7.45 12.16 29.01
N VAL A 175 -7.31 11.94 27.70
CA VAL A 175 -6.61 10.76 27.17
C VAL A 175 -5.10 10.88 27.41
N SER A 176 -4.57 10.03 28.29
CA SER A 176 -3.14 9.96 28.62
C SER A 176 -2.40 8.90 27.79
N GLY A 177 -1.07 8.99 27.68
CA GLY A 177 -0.26 7.99 26.96
C GLY A 177 -0.03 8.27 25.46
N VAL A 178 -0.61 9.35 24.94
CA VAL A 178 -0.36 9.87 23.59
C VAL A 178 -0.17 11.37 23.65
N ARG A 179 0.39 11.95 22.58
CA ARG A 179 0.42 13.39 22.37
C ARG A 179 -0.63 13.77 21.34
N LEU A 180 -1.64 14.53 21.74
CA LEU A 180 -2.49 15.24 20.78
C LEU A 180 -1.63 16.31 20.10
N ALA A 181 -1.22 16.04 18.87
CA ALA A 181 -0.14 16.74 18.18
C ALA A 181 -0.63 17.67 17.05
N GLY A 182 -1.92 17.63 16.71
CA GLY A 182 -2.52 18.54 15.72
C GLY A 182 -3.63 17.89 14.93
N PHE A 183 -3.65 18.13 13.62
CA PHE A 183 -4.83 17.90 12.78
C PHE A 183 -4.48 17.27 11.43
N HIS A 184 -5.38 16.46 10.92
CA HIS A 184 -5.32 15.87 9.59
C HIS A 184 -6.59 16.21 8.81
N PHE A 185 -6.41 16.75 7.61
CA PHE A 185 -7.48 17.08 6.67
C PHE A 185 -7.30 16.27 5.39
N PHE A 186 -8.40 15.83 4.79
CA PHE A 186 -8.40 15.28 3.44
C PHE A 186 -9.61 15.83 2.68
N PRO A 187 -9.60 17.12 2.31
CA PRO A 187 -10.82 17.80 1.86
C PRO A 187 -11.28 17.35 0.48
N LEU A 188 -10.34 16.95 -0.38
CA LEU A 188 -10.58 16.77 -1.80
C LEU A 188 -9.83 15.56 -2.38
N THR A 189 -10.45 14.91 -3.37
CA THR A 189 -9.79 13.90 -4.20
C THR A 189 -9.86 14.29 -5.68
N ASN A 190 -8.76 14.10 -6.40
CA ASN A 190 -8.65 14.33 -7.84
C ASN A 190 -9.25 15.68 -8.29
N ALA A 191 -8.70 16.77 -7.73
CA ALA A 191 -9.10 18.14 -7.99
C ALA A 191 -9.16 18.44 -9.50
N TYR A 192 -10.23 19.10 -9.91
CA TYR A 192 -10.44 19.50 -11.31
C TYR A 192 -9.57 20.69 -11.70
N ASP A 193 -9.34 21.61 -10.76
CA ASP A 193 -8.61 22.84 -10.97
C ASP A 193 -7.78 23.22 -9.73
N GLU A 194 -6.75 24.03 -9.98
CA GLU A 194 -5.82 24.51 -8.95
C GLU A 194 -6.47 25.43 -7.92
N HIS A 195 -7.43 26.26 -8.33
CA HIS A 195 -8.05 27.25 -7.45
C HIS A 195 -8.80 26.57 -6.31
N SER A 196 -9.55 25.51 -6.63
CA SER A 196 -10.24 24.68 -5.64
C SER A 196 -9.25 24.05 -4.65
N LEU A 197 -8.10 23.53 -5.12
CA LEU A 197 -7.08 22.94 -4.26
C LEU A 197 -6.49 23.96 -3.27
N VAL A 198 -6.20 25.17 -3.74
CA VAL A 198 -5.71 26.28 -2.90
C VAL A 198 -6.75 26.70 -1.86
N ALA A 199 -8.03 26.82 -2.27
CA ALA A 199 -9.10 27.21 -1.37
C ALA A 199 -9.28 26.20 -0.22
N GLU A 200 -9.29 24.91 -0.53
CA GLU A 200 -9.44 23.83 0.46
C GLU A 200 -8.27 23.77 1.44
N MET A 201 -7.03 23.91 0.96
CA MET A 201 -5.84 23.91 1.82
C MET A 201 -5.82 25.12 2.75
N ARG A 202 -6.18 26.31 2.26
CA ARG A 202 -6.29 27.52 3.11
C ARG A 202 -7.42 27.40 4.12
N GLY A 203 -8.56 26.83 3.73
CA GLY A 203 -9.67 26.52 4.63
C GLY A 203 -9.24 25.57 5.74
N SER A 204 -8.52 24.51 5.40
CA SER A 204 -7.97 23.54 6.36
C SER A 204 -7.01 24.19 7.36
N ILE A 205 -6.10 25.06 6.89
CA ILE A 205 -5.19 25.84 7.76
C ILE A 205 -5.99 26.73 8.73
N ALA A 206 -7.02 27.43 8.25
CA ALA A 206 -7.85 28.30 9.08
C ALA A 206 -8.64 27.51 10.14
N THR A 207 -9.24 26.38 9.73
CA THR A 207 -9.96 25.48 10.64
C THR A 207 -9.02 24.88 11.69
N ALA A 208 -7.82 24.46 11.29
CA ALA A 208 -6.80 23.96 12.21
C ALA A 208 -6.42 25.00 13.27
N ALA A 209 -6.27 26.27 12.88
CA ALA A 209 -5.93 27.35 13.82
C ALA A 209 -7.06 27.58 14.85
N THR A 210 -8.31 27.62 14.39
CA THR A 210 -9.48 27.75 15.26
C THR A 210 -9.59 26.58 16.24
N LEU A 211 -9.40 25.35 15.76
CA LEU A 211 -9.43 24.15 16.60
C LEU A 211 -8.25 24.11 17.57
N ALA A 212 -7.05 24.52 17.15
CA ALA A 212 -5.86 24.57 18.00
C ALA A 212 -6.10 25.47 19.22
N GLU A 213 -6.62 26.69 19.00
CA GLU A 213 -6.93 27.64 20.05
C GLU A 213 -8.03 27.09 20.98
N ALA A 214 -9.13 26.62 20.40
CA ALA A 214 -10.25 26.12 21.17
C ALA A 214 -9.86 24.88 22.00
N LEU A 215 -9.17 23.91 21.40
CA LEU A 215 -8.77 22.67 22.08
C LEU A 215 -7.49 22.81 22.89
N GLY A 216 -6.79 23.95 22.81
CA GLY A 216 -5.49 24.19 23.44
C GLY A 216 -4.44 23.16 23.04
N ILE A 217 -4.39 22.83 21.75
CA ILE A 217 -3.45 21.87 21.17
C ILE A 217 -2.27 22.65 20.58
N GLU A 218 -1.06 22.31 21.00
CA GLU A 218 0.17 22.74 20.32
C GLU A 218 0.29 21.96 19.00
N VAL A 219 0.14 22.64 17.87
CA VAL A 219 0.17 22.01 16.54
C VAL A 219 1.61 21.70 16.12
N ARG A 220 2.00 20.45 16.32
CA ARG A 220 3.26 19.84 15.87
C ARG A 220 3.11 19.09 14.55
N VAL A 221 1.88 18.69 14.21
CA VAL A 221 1.53 17.95 13.01
C VAL A 221 0.33 18.61 12.36
N LEU A 222 0.48 19.06 11.12
CA LEU A 222 -0.59 19.56 10.29
C LEU A 222 -0.55 18.86 8.94
N ASP A 223 -1.46 17.90 8.75
CA ASP A 223 -1.61 17.24 7.47
C ASP A 223 -2.74 17.89 6.68
N LEU A 224 -2.40 18.44 5.52
CA LEU A 224 -3.33 19.13 4.61
C LEU A 224 -3.92 18.18 3.55
N GLY A 225 -3.56 16.90 3.60
CA GLY A 225 -4.07 15.86 2.74
C GLY A 225 -3.59 16.01 1.30
N GLY A 226 -4.37 15.42 0.40
CA GLY A 226 -4.06 15.40 -1.03
C GLY A 226 -5.06 16.16 -1.88
N GLY A 227 -5.52 15.52 -2.94
CA GLY A 227 -6.38 16.11 -3.95
C GLY A 227 -5.68 16.33 -5.29
N PHE A 228 -4.37 16.13 -5.36
CA PHE A 228 -3.61 16.19 -6.62
C PHE A 228 -4.13 15.14 -7.63
N GLY A 229 -4.54 15.62 -8.79
CA GLY A 229 -5.19 14.82 -9.83
C GLY A 229 -4.19 14.11 -10.74
N CYS A 230 -4.70 13.11 -11.47
CA CYS A 230 -3.99 12.44 -12.56
C CYS A 230 -5.04 11.81 -13.49
N PRO A 231 -4.84 11.81 -14.82
CA PRO A 231 -5.64 10.96 -15.70
C PRO A 231 -5.62 9.50 -15.22
N PHE A 232 -6.69 8.77 -15.46
CA PHE A 232 -6.78 7.34 -15.16
C PHE A 232 -7.31 6.60 -16.38
N ALA A 233 -6.54 5.60 -16.83
CA ALA A 233 -6.93 4.71 -17.91
C ALA A 233 -7.37 5.45 -19.20
N LYS A 234 -6.74 6.59 -19.48
CA LYS A 234 -6.97 7.44 -20.66
C LYS A 234 -5.72 8.25 -20.97
N GLU A 235 -5.56 8.65 -22.22
CA GLU A 235 -4.49 9.58 -22.62
C GLU A 235 -4.60 10.92 -21.86
N GLY A 236 -3.45 11.58 -21.71
CA GLY A 236 -3.33 12.88 -21.07
C GLY A 236 -2.15 12.95 -20.11
N GLU A 237 -1.75 14.18 -19.81
CA GLU A 237 -0.66 14.45 -18.88
C GLU A 237 -1.19 14.73 -17.47
N ARG A 238 -0.34 14.44 -16.49
CA ARG A 238 -0.57 14.81 -15.10
C ARG A 238 -0.66 16.35 -14.97
N PRO A 239 -1.69 16.91 -14.31
CA PRO A 239 -1.80 18.35 -14.08
C PRO A 239 -0.60 18.93 -13.33
N ARG A 240 -0.35 20.23 -13.49
CA ARG A 240 0.62 21.00 -12.70
C ARG A 240 -0.09 22.07 -11.90
N TYR A 241 0.48 22.46 -10.76
CA TYR A 241 -0.12 23.44 -9.84
C TYR A 241 0.89 24.54 -9.43
N PRO A 242 1.34 25.39 -10.38
CA PRO A 242 2.34 26.42 -10.10
C PRO A 242 1.87 27.55 -9.15
N GLY A 243 0.56 27.82 -9.09
CA GLY A 243 -0.05 28.85 -8.24
C GLY A 243 -0.37 28.38 -6.82
N LEU A 244 -0.11 27.12 -6.47
CA LEU A 244 -0.43 26.57 -5.15
C LEU A 244 0.49 27.06 -4.05
N ARG A 245 1.81 27.08 -4.31
CA ARG A 245 2.84 27.27 -3.30
C ARG A 245 2.65 28.55 -2.49
N GLU A 246 2.60 29.69 -3.17
CA GLU A 246 2.60 31.02 -2.54
C GLU A 246 1.40 31.24 -1.59
N PRO A 247 0.14 31.06 -2.00
CA PRO A 247 -1.01 31.31 -1.12
C PRO A 247 -1.09 30.35 0.07
N VAL A 248 -0.65 29.09 -0.09
CA VAL A 248 -0.61 28.13 1.02
C VAL A 248 0.53 28.47 1.99
N THR A 249 1.70 28.84 1.47
CA THR A 249 2.85 29.30 2.27
C THR A 249 2.47 30.52 3.11
N ALA A 250 1.80 31.51 2.51
CA ALA A 250 1.36 32.71 3.22
C ALA A 250 0.38 32.38 4.37
N ALA A 251 -0.55 31.46 4.15
CA ALA A 251 -1.48 31.02 5.18
C ALA A 251 -0.77 30.27 6.33
N LEU A 252 0.23 29.44 6.02
CA LEU A 252 1.07 28.76 7.02
C LEU A 252 1.92 29.76 7.83
N ASP A 253 2.52 30.76 7.18
CA ASP A 253 3.31 31.79 7.85
C ASP A 253 2.46 32.64 8.80
N GLU A 254 1.21 32.93 8.42
CA GLU A 254 0.27 33.68 9.25
C GLU A 254 -0.18 32.88 10.49
N ARG A 255 -0.53 31.60 10.30
CA ARG A 255 -1.23 30.81 11.34
C ARG A 255 -0.32 29.87 12.14
N PHE A 256 0.76 29.39 11.53
CA PHE A 256 1.64 28.37 12.11
C PHE A 256 3.13 28.68 11.87
N PRO A 257 3.64 29.90 12.18
CA PRO A 257 5.00 30.34 11.80
C PRO A 257 6.13 29.39 12.26
N ALA A 258 5.92 28.59 13.31
CA ALA A 258 6.83 27.57 13.77
C ALA A 258 7.17 26.50 12.71
N TRP A 259 6.34 26.34 11.67
CA TRP A 259 6.58 25.41 10.56
C TRP A 259 7.90 25.69 9.84
N ARG A 260 8.33 26.95 9.74
CA ARG A 260 9.62 27.36 9.14
C ARG A 260 10.83 26.84 9.91
N SER A 261 10.67 26.62 11.21
CA SER A 261 11.71 26.13 12.12
C SER A 261 11.59 24.64 12.43
N GLY A 262 10.64 23.93 11.81
CA GLY A 262 10.36 22.52 12.08
C GLY A 262 9.54 22.26 13.35
N GLY A 263 9.04 23.30 14.02
CA GLY A 263 8.16 23.15 15.19
C GLY A 263 6.78 22.60 14.84
N THR A 264 6.31 22.83 13.61
CA THR A 264 5.12 22.22 13.02
C THR A 264 5.52 21.48 11.75
N ARG A 265 5.40 20.16 11.74
CA ARG A 265 5.55 19.33 10.54
C ARG A 265 4.30 19.48 9.69
N VAL A 266 4.46 19.98 8.47
CA VAL A 266 3.36 20.15 7.51
C VAL A 266 3.44 19.04 6.47
N PHE A 267 2.34 18.31 6.31
CA PHE A 267 2.24 17.18 5.40
C PHE A 267 1.30 17.46 4.23
N PHE A 268 1.65 16.88 3.08
CA PHE A 268 0.80 16.76 1.90
C PHE A 268 0.77 15.30 1.47
N GLU A 269 -0.41 14.71 1.41
CA GLU A 269 -0.58 13.33 0.98
C GLU A 269 -0.72 13.23 -0.55
N SER A 270 -0.04 12.27 -1.15
CA SER A 270 -0.24 11.97 -2.56
C SER A 270 0.07 10.53 -2.89
N GLY A 271 -0.85 9.87 -3.59
CA GLY A 271 -0.61 8.56 -4.19
C GLY A 271 -0.77 8.63 -5.69
N ARG A 272 -2.00 8.92 -6.14
CA ARG A 272 -2.38 8.95 -7.56
C ARG A 272 -1.48 9.86 -8.40
N HIS A 273 -1.19 11.06 -7.93
CA HIS A 273 -0.38 12.01 -8.67
C HIS A 273 1.10 11.58 -8.77
N LEU A 274 1.61 10.80 -7.82
CA LEU A 274 3.00 10.36 -7.82
C LEU A 274 3.26 9.15 -8.73
N VAL A 275 2.28 8.26 -8.88
CA VAL A 275 2.49 7.00 -9.64
C VAL A 275 1.50 6.78 -10.77
N GLY A 276 0.43 7.57 -10.89
CA GLY A 276 -0.64 7.35 -11.85
C GLY A 276 -0.17 7.30 -13.30
N ASP A 277 0.62 8.29 -13.71
CA ASP A 277 1.15 8.42 -15.08
C ASP A 277 2.38 7.54 -15.37
N SER A 278 2.89 6.83 -14.35
CA SER A 278 4.02 5.91 -14.48
C SER A 278 3.63 4.55 -15.06
N GLY A 279 2.36 4.16 -14.96
CA GLY A 279 1.90 2.82 -15.32
C GLY A 279 1.17 2.75 -16.65
N THR A 280 1.50 1.73 -17.45
CA THR A 280 0.76 1.34 -18.66
C THR A 280 0.38 -0.14 -18.58
N LEU A 281 -0.87 -0.49 -18.84
CA LEU A 281 -1.31 -1.88 -18.97
C LEU A 281 -1.22 -2.31 -20.43
N LEU A 282 -0.41 -3.33 -20.72
CA LEU A 282 -0.35 -4.00 -22.00
C LEU A 282 -1.23 -5.25 -21.95
N CYS A 283 -2.07 -5.43 -22.98
CA CYS A 283 -2.94 -6.59 -23.13
C CYS A 283 -3.06 -7.01 -24.58
N THR A 284 -3.53 -8.23 -24.82
CA THR A 284 -3.63 -8.82 -26.15
C THR A 284 -5.08 -9.15 -26.50
N VAL A 285 -5.46 -8.84 -27.75
CA VAL A 285 -6.76 -9.19 -28.31
C VAL A 285 -6.82 -10.69 -28.55
N SER A 286 -7.69 -11.37 -27.81
CA SER A 286 -7.93 -12.82 -27.89
C SER A 286 -8.95 -13.20 -28.97
N ASP A 287 -9.98 -12.38 -29.20
CA ASP A 287 -11.03 -12.64 -30.17
C ASP A 287 -11.63 -11.32 -30.69
N VAL A 288 -12.11 -11.30 -31.93
CA VAL A 288 -12.85 -10.18 -32.51
C VAL A 288 -14.09 -10.74 -33.18
N LYS A 289 -15.27 -10.31 -32.73
CA LYS A 289 -16.54 -10.85 -33.22
C LYS A 289 -17.65 -9.82 -33.29
N ASP A 290 -18.57 -10.05 -34.21
CA ASP A 290 -19.82 -9.32 -34.32
C ASP A 290 -20.95 -10.15 -33.71
N SER A 291 -21.74 -9.53 -32.83
CA SER A 291 -22.91 -10.16 -32.19
C SER A 291 -24.05 -9.17 -32.11
N ARG A 292 -25.19 -9.53 -32.71
CA ARG A 292 -26.43 -8.72 -32.73
C ARG A 292 -26.19 -7.25 -33.11
N GLY A 293 -25.44 -7.02 -34.19
CA GLY A 293 -25.16 -5.68 -34.71
C GLY A 293 -24.14 -4.88 -33.89
N SER A 294 -23.40 -5.53 -33.00
CA SER A 294 -22.34 -4.90 -32.21
C SER A 294 -21.02 -5.64 -32.35
N ARG A 295 -19.93 -4.88 -32.47
CA ARG A 295 -18.57 -5.42 -32.51
C ARG A 295 -17.96 -5.52 -31.12
N PHE A 296 -17.28 -6.62 -30.85
CA PHE A 296 -16.58 -6.92 -29.62
C PHE A 296 -15.13 -7.29 -29.91
N ALA A 297 -14.21 -6.73 -29.13
CA ALA A 297 -12.84 -7.23 -29.01
C ALA A 297 -12.69 -7.82 -27.60
N VAL A 298 -12.47 -9.13 -27.53
CA VAL A 298 -12.20 -9.85 -26.30
C VAL A 298 -10.72 -9.77 -26.01
N LEU A 299 -10.36 -9.29 -24.83
CA LEU A 299 -8.98 -9.12 -24.40
C LEU A 299 -8.60 -10.23 -23.41
N ASP A 300 -7.31 -10.50 -23.26
CA ASP A 300 -6.77 -11.34 -22.19
C ASP A 300 -6.76 -10.64 -20.81
N THR A 301 -7.31 -9.42 -20.76
CA THR A 301 -7.46 -8.61 -19.56
C THR A 301 -8.89 -8.14 -19.37
N GLY A 302 -9.31 -7.96 -18.13
CA GLY A 302 -10.68 -7.58 -17.77
C GLY A 302 -10.73 -6.83 -16.44
N ILE A 303 -11.91 -6.74 -15.84
CA ILE A 303 -12.12 -6.06 -14.54
C ILE A 303 -11.34 -6.71 -13.37
N ASN A 304 -10.82 -7.93 -13.55
CA ASN A 304 -9.91 -8.59 -12.62
C ASN A 304 -8.49 -7.98 -12.63
N HIS A 305 -8.09 -7.33 -13.71
CA HIS A 305 -6.79 -6.65 -13.82
C HIS A 305 -6.92 -5.14 -13.86
N LEU A 306 -7.99 -4.62 -14.47
CA LEU A 306 -8.32 -3.20 -14.55
C LEU A 306 -9.81 -2.99 -14.22
N GLY A 307 -10.19 -3.33 -13.00
CA GLY A 307 -11.51 -3.03 -12.45
C GLY A 307 -11.63 -1.57 -12.03
N GLY A 308 -10.51 -0.93 -11.67
CA GLY A 308 -10.48 0.43 -11.15
C GLY A 308 -11.35 0.54 -9.89
N LEU A 309 -12.44 1.27 -9.98
CA LEU A 309 -13.42 1.48 -8.91
C LEU A 309 -14.73 0.72 -9.17
N SER A 310 -14.69 -0.37 -9.94
CA SER A 310 -15.87 -1.18 -10.28
C SER A 310 -16.57 -1.77 -9.05
N GLY A 311 -15.83 -2.06 -7.97
CA GLY A 311 -16.39 -2.45 -6.66
C GLY A 311 -17.24 -1.37 -5.97
N ILE A 312 -17.10 -0.11 -6.37
CA ILE A 312 -17.94 1.02 -5.88
C ILE A 312 -18.93 1.52 -6.94
N GLY A 313 -19.23 0.72 -7.97
CA GLY A 313 -20.29 1.01 -8.94
C GLY A 313 -19.95 2.12 -9.95
N ARG A 314 -18.69 2.53 -10.08
CA ARG A 314 -18.25 3.54 -11.05
C ARG A 314 -17.24 2.98 -12.04
N LEU A 315 -17.71 2.47 -13.18
CA LEU A 315 -16.85 2.29 -14.35
C LEU A 315 -16.43 3.68 -14.85
N LEU A 316 -15.12 3.94 -14.90
CA LEU A 316 -14.57 5.17 -15.46
C LEU A 316 -14.48 5.05 -16.99
N PRO A 317 -14.56 6.16 -17.74
CA PRO A 317 -14.28 6.13 -19.18
C PRO A 317 -12.86 5.62 -19.42
N LEU A 318 -12.71 4.67 -20.33
CA LEU A 318 -11.43 4.08 -20.73
C LEU A 318 -11.02 4.63 -22.11
N SER A 319 -9.75 4.97 -22.26
CA SER A 319 -9.11 5.12 -23.56
C SER A 319 -7.99 4.07 -23.65
N ALA A 320 -8.10 3.22 -24.67
CA ALA A 320 -7.14 2.19 -25.01
C ALA A 320 -6.58 2.51 -26.40
N THR A 321 -5.27 2.48 -26.53
CA THR A 321 -4.56 2.78 -27.77
C THR A 321 -4.02 1.48 -28.35
N ALA A 322 -4.42 1.14 -29.58
CA ALA A 322 -3.90 -0.03 -30.26
C ALA A 322 -2.45 0.22 -30.70
N LEU A 323 -1.53 -0.68 -30.33
CA LEU A 323 -0.14 -0.56 -30.77
C LEU A 323 0.01 -1.14 -32.19
N PRO A 324 0.94 -0.58 -32.99
CA PRO A 324 1.30 -1.13 -34.30
C PRO A 324 1.65 -2.62 -34.21
N PHE A 325 1.14 -3.42 -35.16
CA PHE A 325 1.43 -4.85 -35.21
C PHE A 325 2.83 -5.10 -35.82
N PRO A 326 3.65 -6.02 -35.28
CA PRO A 326 5.03 -6.24 -35.73
C PRO A 326 5.19 -6.62 -37.22
N ALA A 327 4.10 -7.01 -37.89
CA ALA A 327 4.10 -7.43 -39.31
C ALA A 327 3.33 -6.50 -40.26
N GLY A 328 3.17 -5.20 -39.93
CA GLY A 328 2.86 -4.18 -40.93
C GLY A 328 1.83 -3.14 -40.49
N GLY A 329 2.26 -1.87 -40.56
CA GLY A 329 1.46 -0.65 -40.77
C GLY A 329 0.47 -0.29 -39.66
N GLY A 330 0.51 0.96 -39.20
CA GLY A 330 -0.67 1.54 -38.56
C GLY A 330 -1.85 1.37 -39.52
N ASP A 331 -2.93 0.75 -39.04
CA ASP A 331 -4.16 0.68 -39.82
C ASP A 331 -4.82 2.07 -39.72
N ASP A 332 -4.51 2.97 -40.67
CA ASP A 332 -5.13 4.30 -40.82
C ASP A 332 -6.62 4.20 -41.20
N SER A 333 -7.20 2.99 -41.18
CA SER A 333 -8.63 2.77 -41.33
C SER A 333 -9.41 3.58 -40.28
N PRO A 334 -10.59 4.11 -40.66
CA PRO A 334 -11.42 4.87 -39.75
C PRO A 334 -11.78 4.06 -38.50
N ALA A 335 -11.82 4.74 -37.35
CA ALA A 335 -12.20 4.12 -36.09
C ALA A 335 -13.58 3.45 -36.20
N VAL A 336 -13.70 2.26 -35.59
CA VAL A 336 -14.93 1.47 -35.57
C VAL A 336 -15.39 1.30 -34.13
N LYS A 337 -16.67 1.56 -33.89
CA LYS A 337 -17.28 1.34 -32.57
C LYS A 337 -17.14 -0.11 -32.13
N THR A 338 -16.27 -0.33 -31.15
CA THR A 338 -15.94 -1.67 -30.64
C THR A 338 -16.05 -1.69 -29.13
N ARG A 339 -16.74 -2.69 -28.58
CA ARG A 339 -16.75 -2.93 -27.13
C ARG A 339 -15.52 -3.73 -26.72
N LEU A 340 -14.74 -3.18 -25.80
CA LEU A 340 -13.58 -3.84 -25.20
C LEU A 340 -14.05 -4.63 -23.97
N VAL A 341 -14.00 -5.95 -24.06
CA VAL A 341 -14.47 -6.87 -23.01
C VAL A 341 -13.36 -7.82 -22.60
N GLY A 342 -13.43 -8.32 -21.37
CA GLY A 342 -12.41 -9.22 -20.84
C GLY A 342 -12.75 -10.71 -20.95
N PRO A 343 -11.92 -11.58 -20.35
CA PRO A 343 -11.99 -13.03 -20.47
C PRO A 343 -12.86 -13.72 -19.40
N LEU A 344 -13.55 -12.96 -18.54
CA LEU A 344 -14.34 -13.51 -17.43
C LEU A 344 -15.74 -13.92 -17.91
N CYS A 345 -16.29 -14.98 -17.30
CA CYS A 345 -17.62 -15.48 -17.63
C CYS A 345 -18.75 -14.65 -16.99
N THR A 346 -18.67 -13.33 -17.07
CA THR A 346 -19.67 -12.39 -16.55
C THR A 346 -19.93 -11.27 -17.55
N PRO A 347 -21.19 -10.87 -17.78
CA PRO A 347 -21.50 -9.74 -18.67
C PRO A 347 -20.97 -8.41 -18.13
N ALA A 348 -20.57 -8.34 -16.86
CA ALA A 348 -19.97 -7.16 -16.25
C ALA A 348 -18.49 -6.96 -16.63
N ASP A 349 -17.86 -7.92 -17.33
CA ASP A 349 -16.45 -7.84 -17.71
C ASP A 349 -16.23 -6.97 -18.94
N THR A 350 -16.46 -5.67 -18.75
CA THR A 350 -16.28 -4.62 -19.73
C THR A 350 -15.30 -3.60 -19.18
N LEU A 351 -14.33 -3.18 -19.99
CA LEU A 351 -13.34 -2.18 -19.58
C LEU A 351 -13.84 -0.75 -19.78
N GLY A 352 -15.00 -0.54 -20.40
CA GLY A 352 -15.62 0.77 -20.57
C GLY A 352 -17.15 0.73 -20.51
N ARG A 353 -17.79 1.91 -20.42
CA ARG A 353 -19.26 2.05 -20.34
C ARG A 353 -20.00 1.71 -21.65
N GLY A 354 -19.28 1.47 -22.74
CA GLY A 354 -19.87 1.23 -24.05
C GLY A 354 -18.83 0.91 -25.12
N ALA A 355 -19.24 1.01 -26.39
CA ALA A 355 -18.31 0.89 -27.49
C ALA A 355 -17.42 2.13 -27.56
N ALA A 356 -16.11 1.91 -27.66
CA ALA A 356 -15.13 2.96 -27.90
C ALA A 356 -14.87 3.07 -29.41
N ASP A 357 -14.58 4.29 -29.87
CA ASP A 357 -14.07 4.52 -31.22
C ASP A 357 -12.58 4.17 -31.22
N VAL A 358 -12.27 2.95 -31.65
CA VAL A 358 -10.89 2.44 -31.75
C VAL A 358 -10.59 2.05 -33.20
N PRO A 359 -9.33 2.17 -33.66
CA PRO A 359 -8.93 1.59 -34.94
C PRO A 359 -9.30 0.10 -35.01
N PRO A 360 -9.57 -0.46 -36.21
CA PRO A 360 -9.85 -1.89 -36.35
C PRO A 360 -8.77 -2.75 -35.69
N VAL A 361 -9.17 -3.52 -34.68
CA VAL A 361 -8.25 -4.42 -33.97
C VAL A 361 -8.31 -5.84 -34.52
N ARG A 362 -7.22 -6.58 -34.38
CA ARG A 362 -7.09 -7.97 -34.85
C ARG A 362 -6.65 -8.90 -33.73
N VAL A 363 -6.99 -10.18 -33.83
CA VAL A 363 -6.51 -11.21 -32.88
C VAL A 363 -4.99 -11.22 -32.84
N GLY A 364 -4.42 -11.29 -31.64
CA GLY A 364 -2.98 -11.19 -31.38
C GLY A 364 -2.44 -9.77 -31.30
N GLN A 365 -3.23 -8.74 -31.62
CA GLN A 365 -2.78 -7.35 -31.50
C GLN A 365 -2.65 -6.94 -30.04
N THR A 366 -1.60 -6.17 -29.75
CA THR A 366 -1.38 -5.57 -28.43
C THR A 366 -2.10 -4.23 -28.33
N LEU A 367 -2.78 -4.01 -27.21
CA LEU A 367 -3.32 -2.72 -26.81
C LEU A 367 -2.56 -2.20 -25.59
N ALA A 368 -2.36 -0.89 -25.54
CA ALA A 368 -1.78 -0.18 -24.41
C ALA A 368 -2.84 0.73 -23.77
N ILE A 369 -2.97 0.63 -22.45
CA ILE A 369 -3.87 1.47 -21.65
C ILE A 369 -2.98 2.30 -20.72
N PRO A 370 -2.84 3.62 -20.96
CA PRO A 370 -1.94 4.48 -20.20
C PRO A 370 -2.55 4.92 -18.86
N ASN A 371 -1.73 5.53 -18.02
CA ASN A 371 -2.14 6.20 -16.79
C ASN A 371 -2.89 5.28 -15.80
N VAL A 372 -2.35 4.08 -15.60
CA VAL A 372 -2.91 3.04 -14.71
C VAL A 372 -1.95 2.63 -13.60
N GLY A 373 -0.94 3.48 -13.31
CA GLY A 373 0.04 3.21 -12.25
C GLY A 373 -0.52 3.37 -10.83
N ALA A 374 -1.68 4.02 -10.67
CA ALA A 374 -2.39 4.16 -9.40
C ALA A 374 -3.76 3.49 -9.48
N TYR A 375 -4.08 2.63 -8.53
CA TYR A 375 -5.35 1.90 -8.42
C TYR A 375 -5.70 1.00 -9.63
N GLY A 376 -4.71 0.72 -10.50
CA GLY A 376 -4.87 -0.24 -11.59
C GLY A 376 -5.02 -1.65 -11.02
N ALA A 377 -3.90 -2.27 -10.63
CA ALA A 377 -3.91 -3.60 -10.02
C ALA A 377 -4.65 -3.62 -8.67
N THR A 378 -4.33 -2.70 -7.76
CA THR A 378 -4.74 -2.75 -6.34
C THR A 378 -6.23 -2.59 -6.07
N ALA A 379 -6.98 -1.99 -7.01
CA ALA A 379 -8.42 -1.82 -6.89
C ALA A 379 -9.21 -2.76 -7.84
N SER A 380 -8.54 -3.75 -8.43
CA SER A 380 -9.16 -4.72 -9.34
C SER A 380 -9.63 -6.00 -8.65
N LEU A 381 -10.45 -6.79 -9.33
CA LEU A 381 -10.97 -8.07 -8.83
C LEU A 381 -9.95 -9.21 -8.97
N ILE A 382 -8.77 -9.06 -8.34
CA ILE A 382 -7.58 -9.91 -8.55
C ILE A 382 -7.86 -11.41 -8.36
N GLY A 383 -8.71 -11.79 -7.40
CA GLY A 383 -9.05 -13.19 -7.11
C GLY A 383 -10.23 -13.78 -7.89
N PHE A 384 -10.87 -12.99 -8.76
CA PHE A 384 -12.10 -13.42 -9.40
C PHE A 384 -11.85 -14.49 -10.47
N LEU A 385 -12.62 -15.58 -10.39
CA LEU A 385 -12.48 -16.79 -11.23
C LEU A 385 -11.09 -17.42 -11.21
N SER A 386 -10.28 -17.17 -10.17
CA SER A 386 -8.93 -17.73 -10.02
C SER A 386 -8.03 -17.51 -11.24
N ARG A 387 -8.25 -16.43 -12.00
CA ARG A 387 -7.33 -16.01 -13.06
C ARG A 387 -6.01 -15.58 -12.43
N PRO A 388 -4.86 -15.81 -13.08
CA PRO A 388 -3.59 -15.27 -12.59
C PRO A 388 -3.65 -13.74 -12.58
N GLY A 389 -2.96 -13.10 -11.63
CA GLY A 389 -2.77 -11.65 -11.69
C GLY A 389 -1.97 -11.24 -12.92
N ALA A 390 -2.12 -9.99 -13.36
CA ALA A 390 -1.25 -9.41 -14.39
C ALA A 390 0.21 -9.42 -13.92
N ALA A 391 1.16 -9.58 -14.83
CA ALA A 391 2.56 -9.32 -14.50
C ALA A 391 2.76 -7.83 -14.21
N GLU A 392 3.71 -7.48 -13.35
CA GLU A 392 4.11 -6.13 -13.01
C GLU A 392 5.61 -6.00 -13.32
N VAL A 393 5.93 -5.29 -14.40
CA VAL A 393 7.29 -5.07 -14.89
C VAL A 393 7.70 -3.64 -14.59
N VAL A 394 8.81 -3.45 -13.88
CA VAL A 394 9.35 -2.13 -13.55
C VAL A 394 10.50 -1.81 -14.49
N VAL A 395 10.51 -0.59 -15.03
CA VAL A 395 11.57 -0.08 -15.90
C VAL A 395 12.16 1.23 -15.37
N SER A 396 13.46 1.44 -15.63
CA SER A 396 14.16 2.71 -15.39
C SER A 396 15.28 2.89 -16.40
N GLY A 397 15.43 4.09 -16.96
CA GLY A 397 16.40 4.35 -18.03
C GLY A 397 16.17 3.44 -19.25
N GLY A 398 14.91 3.03 -19.49
CA GLY A 398 14.54 2.08 -20.53
C GLY A 398 14.83 0.60 -20.23
N SER A 399 15.55 0.27 -19.16
CA SER A 399 15.91 -1.10 -18.80
C SER A 399 14.93 -1.72 -17.80
N VAL A 400 14.73 -3.04 -17.84
CA VAL A 400 13.93 -3.75 -16.83
C VAL A 400 14.70 -3.82 -15.52
N VAL A 401 14.07 -3.40 -14.43
CA VAL A 401 14.61 -3.44 -13.06
C VAL A 401 14.12 -4.69 -12.34
N SER A 402 12.82 -4.99 -12.47
CA SER A 402 12.18 -6.15 -11.85
C SER A 402 10.95 -6.56 -12.66
N ALA A 403 10.54 -7.82 -12.48
CA ALA A 403 9.29 -8.34 -12.99
C ALA A 403 8.70 -9.28 -11.94
N SER A 404 7.46 -9.04 -11.53
CA SER A 404 6.78 -9.83 -10.51
C SER A 404 5.31 -10.05 -10.86
N ARG A 405 4.60 -10.85 -10.06
CA ARG A 405 3.16 -11.08 -10.21
C ARG A 405 2.56 -11.35 -8.85
N LEU A 406 1.42 -10.73 -8.55
CA LEU A 406 0.64 -11.06 -7.36
C LEU A 406 0.12 -12.49 -7.43
N CYS A 407 0.36 -13.25 -6.37
CA CYS A 407 -0.14 -14.61 -6.20
C CYS A 407 -1.05 -14.66 -4.97
N LEU A 408 -2.25 -15.21 -5.14
CA LEU A 408 -3.15 -15.46 -4.03
C LEU A 408 -2.90 -16.87 -3.50
N VAL A 409 -2.39 -16.94 -2.28
CA VAL A 409 -2.19 -18.19 -1.55
C VAL A 409 -3.21 -18.33 -0.42
N ARG A 410 -3.44 -19.56 0.03
CA ARG A 410 -4.29 -19.83 1.20
C ARG A 410 -3.40 -20.17 2.38
N GLU A 411 -3.58 -19.43 3.47
CA GLU A 411 -2.89 -19.69 4.72
C GLU A 411 -3.87 -20.35 5.71
N PRO A 412 -3.53 -21.49 6.32
CA PRO A 412 -4.31 -22.07 7.39
C PRO A 412 -4.37 -21.11 8.58
N ILE A 413 -5.57 -20.75 9.02
CA ILE A 413 -5.76 -19.95 10.23
C ILE A 413 -5.83 -20.92 11.42
N ALA A 414 -4.86 -20.83 12.32
CA ALA A 414 -4.89 -21.59 13.57
C ALA A 414 -6.02 -21.07 14.47
N LYS A 415 -6.71 -21.99 15.15
CA LYS A 415 -7.63 -21.62 16.21
C LYS A 415 -6.81 -20.94 17.32
N PRO A 416 -7.22 -19.76 17.82
CA PRO A 416 -6.56 -19.18 18.97
C PRO A 416 -6.55 -20.20 20.11
N VAL A 417 -5.37 -20.55 20.62
CA VAL A 417 -5.25 -21.34 21.84
C VAL A 417 -5.93 -20.50 22.93
N LYS A 418 -6.98 -21.06 23.56
CA LYS A 418 -7.64 -20.36 24.67
C LYS A 418 -6.58 -20.06 25.71
N SER A 419 -6.38 -18.79 26.04
CA SER A 419 -5.59 -18.41 27.20
C SER A 419 -6.14 -19.16 28.41
N VAL A 420 -5.24 -19.83 29.13
CA VAL A 420 -5.55 -20.45 30.41
C VAL A 420 -6.13 -19.36 31.33
N GLU A 421 -7.20 -19.68 32.04
CA GLU A 421 -7.84 -18.77 32.99
C GLU A 421 -6.82 -18.15 33.95
N PRO A 422 -6.90 -16.84 34.23
CA PRO A 422 -5.98 -16.20 35.18
C PRO A 422 -6.19 -16.82 36.56
N GLY A 423 -5.24 -17.65 36.99
CA GLY A 423 -5.26 -18.31 38.30
C GLY A 423 -4.89 -19.79 38.32
N LYS A 424 -4.63 -20.45 37.17
CA LYS A 424 -4.06 -21.81 37.16
C LYS A 424 -2.72 -21.84 36.42
N SER A 425 -1.74 -22.42 37.11
CA SER A 425 -0.35 -22.72 36.76
C SER A 425 0.59 -21.54 36.51
N VAL A 426 1.11 -20.98 37.61
CA VAL A 426 2.35 -20.20 37.66
C VAL A 426 3.60 -21.09 37.42
N GLU A 427 3.47 -22.42 37.39
CA GLU A 427 4.63 -23.33 37.22
C GLU A 427 5.00 -23.65 35.75
N ALA A 428 4.14 -23.34 34.77
CA ALA A 428 4.39 -23.71 33.37
C ALA A 428 4.92 -22.56 32.48
N VAL A 429 4.87 -21.32 32.98
CA VAL A 429 5.36 -20.14 32.23
C VAL A 429 6.83 -19.87 32.53
N GLU A 430 7.29 -20.18 33.75
CA GLU A 430 8.72 -20.09 34.11
C GLU A 430 9.58 -21.08 33.30
N SER A 431 9.04 -22.23 32.86
CA SER A 431 9.80 -23.21 32.05
C SER A 431 9.97 -22.80 30.58
N VAL A 432 9.13 -21.92 30.05
CA VAL A 432 9.20 -21.49 28.63
C VAL A 432 10.01 -20.20 28.49
N GLU A 433 9.84 -19.24 29.42
CA GLU A 433 10.67 -18.02 29.43
C GLU A 433 12.13 -18.33 29.79
N ALA A 434 12.40 -19.32 30.65
CA ALA A 434 13.78 -19.75 30.94
C ALA A 434 14.48 -20.43 29.75
N ALA A 435 13.74 -21.01 28.80
CA ALA A 435 14.31 -21.65 27.61
C ALA A 435 14.63 -20.66 26.47
N MET A 436 14.00 -19.48 26.47
CA MET A 436 14.15 -18.49 25.39
C MET A 436 15.41 -17.62 25.49
N GLU A 437 16.03 -17.51 26.66
CA GLU A 437 17.25 -16.69 26.83
C GLU A 437 18.58 -17.46 26.75
N THR A 438 18.59 -18.79 26.61
CA THR A 438 19.86 -19.56 26.59
C THR A 438 19.85 -20.82 25.71
N ALA A 439 19.18 -20.81 24.55
CA ALA A 439 19.39 -21.88 23.57
C ALA A 439 20.82 -21.80 22.98
N VAL A 440 21.80 -22.39 23.68
CA VAL A 440 23.16 -22.59 23.18
C VAL A 440 23.15 -23.88 22.37
N TRP A 441 22.96 -23.75 21.05
CA TRP A 441 23.30 -24.82 20.12
C TRP A 441 24.78 -24.72 19.73
N ASP A 442 25.35 -25.83 19.26
CA ASP A 442 26.73 -25.83 18.78
C ASP A 442 26.83 -25.26 17.34
N GLU A 443 28.06 -25.03 16.89
CA GLU A 443 28.32 -24.50 15.54
C GLU A 443 27.86 -25.47 14.43
N ARG A 444 27.79 -26.77 14.72
CA ARG A 444 27.36 -27.80 13.76
C ARG A 444 25.87 -27.68 13.47
N PHE A 445 25.05 -27.40 14.47
CA PHE A 445 23.61 -27.18 14.30
C PHE A 445 23.32 -25.98 13.39
N ALA A 446 24.01 -24.86 13.66
CA ALA A 446 23.85 -23.65 12.86
C ALA A 446 24.32 -23.86 11.41
N ALA A 447 25.39 -24.63 11.21
CA ALA A 447 25.87 -24.99 9.87
C ALA A 447 24.84 -25.82 9.09
N VAL A 448 24.29 -26.89 9.70
CA VAL A 448 23.25 -27.73 9.07
C VAL A 448 22.01 -26.91 8.71
N LEU A 449 21.58 -26.03 9.62
CA LEU A 449 20.43 -25.14 9.38
C LEU A 449 20.68 -24.16 8.24
N THR A 450 21.86 -23.54 8.17
CA THR A 450 22.17 -22.57 7.11
C THR A 450 22.44 -23.22 5.76
N GLU A 451 22.88 -24.48 5.73
CA GLU A 451 23.01 -25.24 4.49
C GLU A 451 21.64 -25.65 3.93
N ALA A 452 20.74 -26.15 4.79
CA ALA A 452 19.39 -26.52 4.40
C ALA A 452 18.50 -25.28 4.10
N LEU A 453 18.71 -24.20 4.86
CA LEU A 453 17.92 -22.97 4.77
C LEU A 453 18.85 -21.74 4.73
N PRO A 454 19.40 -21.38 3.55
CA PRO A 454 20.38 -20.29 3.42
C PRO A 454 19.88 -18.92 3.90
N ARG A 455 18.56 -18.71 3.93
CA ARG A 455 17.92 -17.47 4.40
C ARG A 455 17.97 -17.30 5.93
N LEU A 456 18.38 -18.33 6.67
CA LEU A 456 18.57 -18.25 8.12
C LEU A 456 19.91 -17.62 8.52
N SER A 457 20.82 -17.26 7.61
CA SER A 457 22.11 -16.70 8.01
C SER A 457 22.02 -15.19 8.33
N PRO A 458 22.33 -14.73 9.57
CA PRO A 458 22.79 -15.50 10.74
C PRO A 458 21.64 -16.13 11.55
N VAL A 459 21.86 -17.34 12.11
CA VAL A 459 20.82 -18.12 12.79
C VAL A 459 20.42 -17.45 14.11
N ARG A 460 19.14 -17.10 14.25
CA ARG A 460 18.56 -16.55 15.49
C ARG A 460 17.54 -17.52 16.09
N ALA A 461 17.48 -17.56 17.42
CA ALA A 461 16.66 -18.53 18.17
C ALA A 461 15.17 -18.40 17.89
N ASP A 462 14.74 -17.18 17.58
CA ASP A 462 13.38 -16.76 17.29
C ASP A 462 13.05 -16.73 15.79
N ALA A 463 14.01 -17.04 14.91
CA ALA A 463 13.80 -17.01 13.48
C ALA A 463 12.75 -18.05 13.05
N SER A 464 11.86 -17.68 12.15
CA SER A 464 10.90 -18.65 11.59
C SER A 464 11.59 -19.53 10.55
N LEU A 465 11.64 -20.84 10.80
CA LEU A 465 12.19 -21.80 9.83
C LEU A 465 11.37 -21.82 8.54
N ARG A 466 10.04 -21.69 8.64
CA ARG A 466 9.14 -21.59 7.48
C ARG A 466 9.40 -20.34 6.65
N ALA A 467 9.55 -19.19 7.28
CA ALA A 467 9.87 -17.95 6.56
C ALA A 467 11.22 -18.03 5.83
N ALA A 468 12.13 -18.85 6.37
CA ALA A 468 13.42 -19.11 5.74
C ALA A 468 13.41 -20.18 4.64
N GLY A 469 12.24 -20.77 4.34
CA GLY A 469 12.06 -21.71 3.24
C GLY A 469 11.85 -23.18 3.64
N LEU A 470 11.56 -23.46 4.92
CA LEU A 470 11.25 -24.83 5.35
C LEU A 470 9.87 -25.29 4.84
N ASP A 471 9.87 -25.90 3.66
CA ASP A 471 8.73 -26.62 3.09
C ASP A 471 8.81 -28.13 3.38
N SER A 472 7.85 -28.92 2.89
CA SER A 472 7.80 -30.36 3.15
C SER A 472 9.01 -31.13 2.60
N LEU A 473 9.65 -30.66 1.53
CA LEU A 473 10.82 -31.32 0.95
C LEU A 473 12.08 -30.93 1.73
N ALA A 474 12.22 -29.64 2.04
CA ALA A 474 13.30 -29.10 2.85
C ALA A 474 13.28 -29.65 4.29
N LEU A 475 12.09 -29.97 4.83
CA LEU A 475 11.95 -30.59 6.15
C LEU A 475 12.53 -32.00 6.17
N VAL A 476 12.25 -32.81 5.16
CA VAL A 476 12.81 -34.17 5.07
C VAL A 476 14.32 -34.12 4.91
N ASP A 477 14.83 -33.24 4.03
CA ASP A 477 16.27 -33.04 3.85
C ASP A 477 16.96 -32.54 5.14
N LEU A 478 16.35 -31.58 5.83
CA LEU A 478 16.86 -31.05 7.10
C LEU A 478 16.90 -32.13 8.19
N LEU A 479 15.87 -32.98 8.29
CA LEU A 479 15.83 -34.08 9.25
C LEU A 479 16.95 -35.09 9.00
N VAL A 480 17.12 -35.54 7.75
CA VAL A 480 18.19 -36.48 7.39
C VAL A 480 19.56 -35.90 7.74
N ARG A 481 19.81 -34.63 7.40
CA ARG A 481 21.07 -33.96 7.73
C ARG A 481 21.31 -33.83 9.23
N LEU A 482 20.26 -33.60 10.03
CA LEU A 482 20.37 -33.52 11.49
C LEU A 482 20.67 -34.90 12.09
N GLU A 483 19.97 -35.95 11.66
CA GLU A 483 20.23 -37.32 12.10
C GLU A 483 21.66 -37.77 11.76
N GLU A 484 22.12 -37.49 10.54
CA GLU A 484 23.49 -37.79 10.10
C GLU A 484 24.55 -36.97 10.85
N ALA A 485 24.30 -35.68 11.10
CA ALA A 485 25.26 -34.79 11.75
C ALA A 485 25.50 -35.12 13.23
N TYR A 486 24.49 -35.71 13.88
CA TYR A 486 24.48 -36.02 15.32
C TYR A 486 24.49 -37.52 15.65
N ASP A 487 24.39 -38.40 14.65
CA ASP A 487 24.29 -39.85 14.83
C ASP A 487 23.13 -40.25 15.76
N VAL A 488 21.97 -39.62 15.54
CA VAL A 488 20.74 -39.85 16.31
C VAL A 488 19.57 -40.19 15.40
N THR A 489 18.53 -40.79 15.98
CA THR A 489 17.22 -40.95 15.32
C THR A 489 16.20 -40.05 16.00
N ILE A 490 15.53 -39.20 15.22
CA ILE A 490 14.47 -38.33 15.72
C ILE A 490 13.14 -39.09 15.58
N SER A 491 12.47 -39.32 16.71
CA SER A 491 11.20 -40.06 16.72
C SER A 491 10.11 -39.29 15.98
N ASP A 492 9.24 -39.99 15.25
CA ASP A 492 8.05 -39.42 14.62
C ASP A 492 7.15 -38.68 15.65
N ASP A 493 7.15 -39.13 16.91
CA ASP A 493 6.41 -38.49 18.00
C ASP A 493 6.95 -37.09 18.36
N ASP A 494 8.23 -36.82 18.06
CA ASP A 494 8.88 -35.53 18.31
C ASP A 494 8.69 -34.55 17.12
N LEU A 495 8.17 -35.02 15.98
CA LEU A 495 7.99 -34.26 14.73
C LEU A 495 6.68 -33.44 14.74
N SER A 496 6.61 -32.44 15.62
CA SER A 496 5.45 -31.54 15.73
C SER A 496 5.62 -30.25 14.91
N GLN A 497 4.52 -29.54 14.63
CA GLN A 497 4.61 -28.21 14.01
C GLN A 497 5.37 -27.20 14.89
N GLU A 498 5.35 -27.38 16.20
CA GLU A 498 6.07 -26.52 17.16
C GLU A 498 7.57 -26.80 17.13
N ALA A 499 7.98 -28.06 16.98
CA ALA A 499 9.38 -28.46 16.82
C ALA A 499 10.04 -27.78 15.61
N PHE A 500 9.28 -27.52 14.53
CA PHE A 500 9.78 -26.86 13.32
C PHE A 500 9.43 -25.37 13.21
N ALA A 501 9.03 -24.75 14.32
CA ALA A 501 8.69 -23.32 14.34
C ALA A 501 9.94 -22.44 14.25
N THR A 502 10.94 -22.70 15.10
CA THR A 502 12.17 -21.90 15.20
C THR A 502 13.42 -22.78 15.39
N PRO A 503 14.64 -22.24 15.17
CA PRO A 503 15.88 -22.94 15.50
C PRO A 503 15.93 -23.41 16.96
N ALA A 504 15.39 -22.63 17.90
CA ALA A 504 15.39 -23.02 19.31
C ALA A 504 14.49 -24.22 19.60
N SER A 505 13.28 -24.27 19.02
CA SER A 505 12.39 -25.41 19.23
C SER A 505 12.91 -26.67 18.54
N LEU A 506 13.54 -26.52 17.37
CA LEU A 506 14.18 -27.64 16.67
C LEU A 506 15.41 -28.16 17.42
N TRP A 507 16.21 -27.28 18.01
CA TRP A 507 17.33 -27.67 18.84
C TRP A 507 16.88 -28.46 20.07
N GLY A 508 15.71 -28.13 20.64
CA GLY A 508 15.11 -28.90 21.73
C GLY A 508 14.87 -30.36 21.35
N VAL A 509 14.42 -30.62 20.12
CA VAL A 509 14.22 -31.99 19.61
C VAL A 509 15.55 -32.72 19.41
N VAL A 510 16.53 -32.08 18.79
CA VAL A 510 17.86 -32.68 18.59
C VAL A 510 18.55 -32.97 19.92
N SER A 511 18.45 -32.05 20.88
CA SER A 511 19.02 -32.21 22.23
C SER A 511 18.37 -33.36 22.99
N ALA A 512 17.04 -33.51 22.87
CA ALA A 512 16.33 -34.63 23.47
C ALA A 512 16.73 -35.97 22.83
N ALA A 513 16.95 -36.00 21.51
CA ALA A 513 17.43 -37.19 20.82
C ALA A 513 18.87 -37.58 21.24
N LEU A 514 19.76 -36.60 21.43
CA LEU A 514 21.13 -36.81 21.92
C LEU A 514 21.18 -37.32 23.38
N ALA A 515 20.15 -37.04 24.17
CA ALA A 515 20.08 -37.45 25.57
C ALA A 515 19.51 -38.87 25.76
N ARG A 516 18.94 -39.48 24.70
CA ARG A 516 18.46 -40.87 24.67
C ARG A 516 19.58 -41.80 24.24
#